data_AF-A0A852T857-F1
#
_entry.id   AF-A0A852T857-F1
#
_cell.length_a   1.000
_cell.length_b   1.000
_cell.length_c   1.000
_cell.angle_alpha   90.00
_cell.angle_beta   90.00
_cell.angle_gamma   90.00
#
_symmetry.space_group_name_H-M   'P 1'
#
loop_
_entity.id
_entity.type
_entity.pdbx_description
1 polymer ?
#
loop_
_entity_poly.entity_id
_entity_poly.type
_entity_poly.pdbx_seq_one_letter_code
_entity_poly.pdbx_strand_id
1 'polypeptide(L)'
;MGKTYLKVATVYFTIGVLAGLTMGIIHDFRFTSVHAHVNLLGWVSMALFGLIYHFYPNAANSKLAKTQFWLHNIGVPVMLGGIALQVLGVSAALAPTIIGSLAVVIGVILFMVNVFKYVGKDSKYNSDKNVSL
;
A
#
# COMPACT_ATOMS: atom_id res chain seq x y z
N MET A 1 -7.46 -13.01 1.76
CA MET A 1 -7.09 -11.59 1.93
C MET A 1 -6.64 -10.92 0.63
N GLY A 2 -5.81 -11.53 -0.22
CA GLY A 2 -5.27 -10.88 -1.43
C GLY A 2 -6.29 -10.30 -2.44
N LYS A 3 -7.46 -10.94 -2.64
CA LYS A 3 -8.50 -10.43 -3.54
C LYS A 3 -9.08 -9.07 -3.10
N THR A 4 -9.16 -8.81 -1.80
CA THR A 4 -9.68 -7.54 -1.26
C THR A 4 -8.70 -6.40 -1.53
N TYR A 5 -7.40 -6.65 -1.43
CA TYR A 5 -6.35 -5.69 -1.79
C TYR A 5 -6.44 -5.28 -3.25
N LEU A 6 -6.63 -6.24 -4.16
CA LEU A 6 -6.77 -5.94 -5.59
C LEU A 6 -8.00 -5.07 -5.86
N LYS A 7 -9.15 -5.37 -5.24
CA LYS A 7 -10.35 -4.52 -5.37
C LYS A 7 -10.11 -3.09 -4.89
N VAL A 8 -9.48 -2.92 -3.72
CA VAL A 8 -9.16 -1.61 -3.15
C VAL A 8 -8.15 -0.87 -4.02
N ALA A 9 -7.12 -1.56 -4.53
CA ALA A 9 -6.13 -1.00 -5.45
C ALA A 9 -6.79 -0.46 -6.73
N THR A 10 -7.78 -1.15 -7.31
CA THR A 10 -8.51 -0.66 -8.49
C THR A 10 -9.33 0.61 -8.20
N VAL A 11 -9.87 0.74 -6.98
CA VAL A 11 -10.57 1.97 -6.57
C VAL A 11 -9.58 3.13 -6.47
N TYR A 12 -8.46 2.94 -5.77
CA TYR A 12 -7.41 3.96 -5.67
C TYR A 12 -6.81 4.32 -7.03
N PHE A 13 -6.66 3.35 -7.94
CA PHE A 13 -6.22 3.59 -9.31
C PHE A 13 -7.18 4.49 -10.06
N THR A 14 -8.48 4.21 -10.01
CA THR A 14 -9.51 5.03 -10.64
C THR A 14 -9.45 6.47 -10.11
N ILE A 15 -9.34 6.64 -8.79
CA ILE A 15 -9.22 7.96 -8.15
C ILE A 15 -7.93 8.67 -8.59
N GLY A 16 -6.81 7.97 -8.65
CA GLY A 16 -5.52 8.51 -9.09
C GLY A 16 -5.55 8.99 -10.54
N VAL A 17 -6.14 8.21 -11.44
CA VAL A 17 -6.31 8.57 -12.86
C VAL A 17 -7.22 9.79 -13.00
N LEU A 18 -8.36 9.82 -12.30
CA LEU A 18 -9.27 10.97 -12.32
C LEU A 18 -8.60 12.24 -11.78
N ALA A 19 -7.83 12.14 -10.69
CA ALA A 19 -7.08 13.26 -10.14
C ALA A 19 -6.01 13.77 -11.12
N GLY A 20 -5.28 12.87 -11.79
CA GLY A 20 -4.26 13.23 -12.79
C GLY A 20 -4.88 13.91 -14.03
N LEU A 21 -6.01 13.38 -14.51
CA LEU A 21 -6.76 13.98 -15.60
C LEU A 21 -7.26 15.39 -15.23
N THR A 22 -7.81 15.54 -14.02
CA THR A 22 -8.30 16.83 -13.53
C THR A 22 -7.17 17.85 -13.49
N MET A 23 -5.99 17.48 -12.96
CA MET A 23 -4.79 18.35 -12.95
C MET A 23 -4.35 18.75 -14.36
N GLY A 24 -4.36 17.82 -15.32
CA GLY A 24 -4.01 18.11 -16.71
C GLY A 24 -4.99 19.10 -17.36
N ILE A 25 -6.28 19.03 -17.02
CA ILE A 25 -7.30 19.94 -17.54
C ILE A 25 -7.12 21.36 -16.97
N ILE A 26 -6.97 21.47 -15.64
CA ILE A 26 -6.88 22.78 -14.95
C ILE A 26 -5.47 23.40 -15.00
N HIS A 27 -4.46 22.69 -15.52
CA HIS A 27 -3.05 23.09 -15.52
C HIS A 27 -2.50 23.50 -14.14
N ASP A 28 -3.13 23.04 -13.06
CA ASP A 28 -2.70 23.27 -11.68
C ASP A 28 -2.04 22.01 -11.12
N PHE A 29 -0.71 22.07 -11.04
CA PHE A 29 0.13 20.96 -10.60
C PHE A 29 0.42 21.00 -9.09
N ARG A 30 -0.25 21.84 -8.30
CA ARG A 30 -0.06 21.88 -6.84
C ARG A 30 -0.41 20.56 -6.15
N PHE A 31 -1.32 19.78 -6.74
CA PHE A 31 -1.71 18.45 -6.23
C PHE A 31 -0.86 17.30 -6.79
N THR A 32 0.21 17.57 -7.56
CA THR A 32 1.04 16.52 -8.17
C THR A 32 1.60 15.55 -7.14
N SER A 33 2.01 16.05 -5.97
CA SER A 33 2.47 15.20 -4.87
C SER A 33 1.35 14.26 -4.39
N VAL A 34 0.12 14.76 -4.21
CA VAL A 34 -1.03 13.93 -3.80
C VAL A 34 -1.29 12.83 -4.84
N HIS A 35 -1.29 13.16 -6.13
CA HIS A 35 -1.50 12.18 -7.19
C HIS A 35 -0.42 11.11 -7.26
N ALA A 36 0.85 11.50 -7.14
CA ALA A 36 1.95 10.53 -7.11
C ALA A 36 1.80 9.53 -5.95
N HIS A 37 1.42 10.02 -4.76
CA HIS A 37 1.21 9.17 -3.60
C HIS A 37 -0.05 8.29 -3.72
N VAL A 38 -1.14 8.76 -4.33
CA VAL A 38 -2.33 7.91 -4.61
C VAL A 38 -1.94 6.73 -5.49
N ASN A 39 -1.20 6.97 -6.57
CA ASN A 39 -0.83 5.90 -7.50
C ASN A 39 0.21 4.95 -6.91
N LEU A 40 1.24 5.45 -6.24
CA LEU A 40 2.30 4.60 -5.67
C LEU A 40 1.85 3.86 -4.39
N LEU A 41 1.34 4.59 -3.39
CA LEU A 41 0.94 3.99 -2.11
C LEU A 41 -0.45 3.37 -2.19
N GLY A 42 -1.40 4.01 -2.87
CA GLY A 42 -2.77 3.51 -2.98
C GLY A 42 -2.92 2.35 -3.97
N TRP A 43 -2.38 2.48 -5.18
CA TRP A 43 -2.51 1.45 -6.22
C TRP A 43 -1.34 0.46 -6.25
N VAL A 44 -0.12 0.89 -6.57
CA VAL A 44 1.02 -0.01 -6.80
C VAL A 44 1.33 -0.85 -5.56
N SER A 45 1.43 -0.22 -4.39
CA SER A 45 1.76 -0.93 -3.14
C SER A 45 0.69 -1.93 -2.76
N MET A 46 -0.59 -1.55 -2.84
CA MET A 46 -1.72 -2.45 -2.54
C MET A 46 -1.83 -3.60 -3.54
N ALA A 47 -1.56 -3.35 -4.83
CA ALA A 47 -1.53 -4.39 -5.85
C ALA A 47 -0.41 -5.40 -5.57
N LEU A 48 0.80 -4.92 -5.24
CA LEU A 48 1.94 -5.77 -4.87
C LEU A 48 1.65 -6.57 -3.60
N PHE A 49 1.08 -5.96 -2.56
CA PHE A 49 0.69 -6.67 -1.34
C PHE A 49 -0.37 -7.74 -1.62
N GLY A 50 -1.37 -7.41 -2.45
CA GLY A 50 -2.41 -8.34 -2.88
C GLY A 50 -1.84 -9.54 -3.64
N LEU A 51 -0.88 -9.29 -4.54
CA LEU A 51 -0.20 -10.31 -5.33
C LEU A 51 0.67 -11.21 -4.43
N ILE A 52 1.49 -10.63 -3.55
CA ILE A 52 2.37 -11.39 -2.64
C ILE A 52 1.54 -12.24 -1.67
N TYR A 53 0.43 -11.71 -1.14
CA TYR A 53 -0.49 -12.49 -0.31
C TYR A 53 -1.33 -13.51 -1.09
N HIS A 54 -1.40 -13.40 -2.42
CA HIS A 54 -1.99 -14.44 -3.25
C HIS A 54 -1.04 -15.62 -3.44
N PHE A 55 0.24 -15.34 -3.72
CA PHE A 55 1.27 -16.37 -3.88
C PHE A 55 1.71 -17.01 -2.55
N TYR A 56 1.68 -16.28 -1.44
CA TYR A 56 2.11 -16.75 -0.12
C TYR A 56 0.96 -16.75 0.89
N PRO A 57 0.06 -17.76 0.86
CA PRO A 57 -1.09 -17.84 1.76
C PRO A 57 -0.71 -17.94 3.25
N ASN A 58 0.47 -18.50 3.56
CA ASN A 58 1.02 -18.56 4.93
C ASN A 58 1.37 -17.16 5.47
N ALA A 59 1.87 -16.26 4.61
CA ALA A 59 2.14 -14.86 4.97
C ALA A 59 0.84 -14.06 5.14
N ALA A 60 -0.21 -14.41 4.36
CA ALA A 60 -1.50 -13.74 4.36
C ALA A 60 -2.37 -14.04 5.59
N ASN A 61 -2.13 -15.17 6.27
CA ASN A 61 -2.90 -15.60 7.44
C ASN A 61 -2.27 -15.14 8.78
N SER A 62 -1.12 -14.45 8.74
CA SER A 62 -0.46 -13.95 9.94
C SER A 62 -1.22 -12.76 10.54
N LYS A 63 -1.27 -12.65 11.88
CA LYS A 63 -1.84 -11.48 12.57
C LYS A 63 -1.15 -10.17 12.13
N LEU A 64 0.13 -10.24 11.74
CA LEU A 64 0.92 -9.11 11.25
C LEU A 64 0.38 -8.57 9.92
N ALA A 65 -0.02 -9.44 8.99
CA ALA A 65 -0.63 -9.02 7.72
C ALA A 65 -1.95 -8.26 7.92
N LYS A 66 -2.77 -8.69 8.89
CA LYS A 66 -4.01 -7.96 9.26
C LYS A 66 -3.72 -6.58 9.85
N THR A 67 -2.76 -6.47 10.78
CA THR A 67 -2.39 -5.19 11.39
C THR A 67 -1.81 -4.24 10.35
N GLN A 68 -0.93 -4.74 9.48
CA GLN A 68 -0.41 -3.97 8.36
C GLN A 68 -1.53 -3.50 7.44
N PHE A 69 -2.48 -4.37 7.09
CA PHE A 69 -3.60 -3.98 6.23
C PHE A 69 -4.36 -2.79 6.79
N TRP A 70 -4.70 -2.85 8.08
CA TRP A 70 -5.45 -1.80 8.75
C TRP A 70 -4.64 -0.51 8.88
N LEU A 71 -3.37 -0.60 9.29
CA LEU A 71 -2.49 0.56 9.38
C LEU A 71 -2.30 1.25 8.04
N HIS A 72 -2.08 0.48 6.98
CA HIS A 72 -1.83 1.04 5.65
C HIS A 72 -3.11 1.61 5.04
N ASN A 73 -4.24 0.90 5.19
CA ASN A 73 -5.52 1.33 4.62
C ASN A 73 -6.09 2.58 5.32
N ILE A 74 -5.71 2.86 6.56
CA ILE A 74 -6.07 4.11 7.26
C ILE A 74 -4.99 5.19 7.09
N GLY A 75 -3.71 4.81 7.17
CA GLY A 75 -2.59 5.74 7.03
C GLY A 75 -2.56 6.43 5.67
N VAL A 76 -2.84 5.70 4.59
CA VAL A 76 -2.87 6.26 3.23
C VAL A 76 -3.91 7.37 3.06
N PRO A 77 -5.21 7.18 3.36
CA PRO A 77 -6.20 8.25 3.23
C PRO A 77 -5.98 9.40 4.22
N VAL A 78 -5.49 9.14 5.43
CA VAL A 78 -5.14 10.21 6.39
C VAL A 78 -3.98 11.06 5.87
N MET A 79 -2.93 10.44 5.32
CA MET A 79 -1.80 11.15 4.72
C MET A 79 -2.23 11.94 3.48
N LEU A 80 -3.02 11.33 2.59
CA LEU A 80 -3.51 11.97 1.37
C LEU A 80 -4.43 13.15 1.67
N GLY A 81 -5.36 13.00 2.61
CA GLY A 81 -6.24 14.07 3.06
C GLY A 81 -5.44 15.21 3.71
N GLY A 82 -4.43 14.87 4.50
CA GLY A 82 -3.52 15.85 5.10
C GLY A 82 -2.74 16.66 4.07
N ILE A 83 -2.14 16.02 3.06
CA ILE A 83 -1.42 16.72 1.99
C ILE A 83 -2.40 17.58 1.17
N ALA A 84 -3.59 17.08 0.85
CA ALA A 84 -4.60 17.86 0.12
C ALA A 84 -5.01 19.13 0.90
N LEU A 85 -5.24 19.01 2.21
CA LEU A 85 -5.56 20.16 3.07
C LEU A 85 -4.39 21.15 3.21
N GLN A 86 -3.14 20.66 3.22
CA GLN A 86 -1.97 21.54 3.19
C GLN A 86 -1.89 22.33 1.88
N VAL A 87 -2.18 21.70 0.73
CA VAL A 87 -2.22 22.39 -0.57
C VAL A 87 -3.31 23.47 -0.61
N LEU A 88 -4.43 23.25 0.11
CA LEU A 88 -5.52 24.21 0.30
C LEU A 88 -5.20 25.33 1.32
N GLY A 89 -4.02 25.30 1.96
CA GLY A 89 -3.57 26.35 2.88
C GLY A 89 -3.94 26.13 4.35
N VAL A 90 -4.43 24.94 4.73
CA VAL A 90 -4.78 24.63 6.13
C VAL A 90 -3.53 24.24 6.91
N SER A 91 -2.99 25.17 7.71
CA SER A 91 -1.77 24.94 8.51
C SER A 91 -1.91 23.79 9.53
N ALA A 92 -3.13 23.55 10.03
CA ALA A 92 -3.44 22.46 10.96
C ALA A 92 -3.31 21.06 10.32
N ALA A 93 -3.19 20.96 8.99
CA ALA A 93 -3.10 19.69 8.28
C ALA A 93 -1.70 19.04 8.32
N LEU A 94 -0.68 19.75 8.82
CA LEU A 94 0.67 19.21 8.99
C LEU A 94 0.69 18.01 9.95
N ALA A 95 0.03 18.13 11.10
CA ALA A 95 -0.01 17.09 12.13
C ALA A 95 -0.65 15.77 11.62
N PRO A 96 -1.86 15.76 11.03
CA PRO A 96 -2.44 14.52 10.51
C PRO A 96 -1.63 13.94 9.34
N THR A 97 -0.97 14.79 8.53
CA THR A 97 -0.08 14.30 7.46
C THR A 97 1.09 13.50 8.00
N ILE A 98 1.75 14.01 9.05
CA ILE A 98 2.89 13.34 9.70
C ILE A 98 2.43 12.03 10.36
N ILE A 99 1.28 12.04 11.04
CA ILE A 99 0.74 10.83 11.66
C ILE A 99 0.41 9.77 10.61
N GLY A 100 -0.23 10.18 9.51
CA GLY A 100 -0.55 9.31 8.38
C GLY A 100 0.70 8.74 7.72
N SER A 101 1.73 9.55 7.47
CA SER A 101 2.98 9.09 6.86
C SER A 101 3.74 8.11 7.75
N LEU A 102 3.80 8.36 9.07
CA LEU A 102 4.40 7.41 10.02
C LEU A 102 3.63 6.08 10.05
N ALA A 103 2.30 6.11 10.02
CA ALA A 103 1.49 4.90 9.96
C ALA A 103 1.77 4.09 8.68
N VAL A 104 1.92 4.76 7.53
CA VAL A 104 2.30 4.13 6.26
C VAL A 104 3.68 3.48 6.38
N VAL A 105 4.68 4.19 6.92
CA VAL A 105 6.04 3.66 7.11
C VAL A 105 6.04 2.42 7.99
N ILE A 106 5.34 2.47 9.13
CA ILE A 106 5.21 1.31 10.02
C ILE A 106 4.55 0.13 9.28
N GLY A 107 3.52 0.41 8.47
CA GLY A 107 2.89 -0.60 7.62
C GLY A 107 3.86 -1.24 6.62
N VAL A 108 4.72 -0.45 5.97
CA VAL A 108 5.73 -0.97 5.04
C VAL A 108 6.81 -1.78 5.76
N ILE A 109 7.23 -1.37 6.96
CA ILE A 109 8.19 -2.14 7.77
C ILE A 109 7.59 -3.49 8.18
N LEU A 110 6.33 -3.50 8.61
CA LEU A 110 5.61 -4.74 8.92
C LEU A 110 5.51 -5.65 7.69
N PHE A 111 5.32 -5.07 6.50
CA PHE A 111 5.35 -5.81 5.23
C PHE A 111 6.68 -6.47 5.00
N MET A 112 7.76 -5.69 5.09
CA MET A 112 9.12 -6.17 4.90
C MET A 112 9.39 -7.33 5.84
N VAL A 113 9.11 -7.19 7.14
CA VAL A 113 9.30 -8.27 8.12
C VAL A 113 8.46 -9.51 7.77
N ASN A 114 7.21 -9.34 7.33
CA ASN A 114 6.36 -10.45 6.94
C ASN A 114 6.89 -11.15 5.67
N VAL A 115 7.37 -10.40 4.68
CA VAL A 115 8.02 -10.96 3.48
C VAL A 115 9.26 -11.74 3.87
N PHE A 116 10.21 -11.15 4.60
CA PHE A 116 11.44 -11.86 5.01
C PHE A 116 11.17 -13.11 5.89
N LYS A 117 10.08 -13.12 6.65
CA LYS A 117 9.73 -14.26 7.52
C LYS A 117 9.05 -15.42 6.79
N TYR A 118 8.31 -15.14 5.72
CA TYR A 118 7.46 -16.14 5.05
C TYR A 118 7.83 -16.40 3.59
N VAL A 119 8.41 -15.43 2.87
CA VAL A 119 8.96 -15.58 1.52
C VAL A 119 10.38 -16.13 1.63
N GLY A 120 10.53 -17.45 1.46
CA GLY A 120 11.84 -18.12 1.50
C GLY A 120 11.82 -19.49 2.19
N LYS A 121 10.72 -19.85 2.87
CA LYS A 121 10.61 -21.15 3.56
C LYS A 121 10.16 -22.32 2.68
N ASP A 122 9.98 -22.10 1.38
CA ASP A 122 9.49 -23.11 0.43
C ASP A 122 10.59 -23.77 -0.42
N SER A 123 11.86 -23.33 -0.32
CA SER A 123 12.95 -23.90 -1.15
C SER A 123 13.45 -25.28 -0.65
N LYS A 124 13.10 -25.71 0.57
CA LYS A 124 13.64 -26.96 1.13
C LYS A 124 12.77 -28.21 0.97
N TYR A 125 11.56 -28.13 0.42
CA TYR A 125 10.66 -29.30 0.36
C TYR A 125 10.72 -30.11 -0.96
N ASN A 126 11.29 -29.56 -2.05
CA ASN A 126 11.23 -30.22 -3.36
C ASN A 126 12.55 -30.86 -3.83
N SER A 127 13.64 -30.73 -3.07
CA SER A 127 14.92 -31.37 -3.43
C SER A 127 15.03 -32.81 -2.92
N ASP A 128 14.32 -33.18 -1.85
CA ASP A 128 14.47 -34.51 -1.22
C ASP A 128 13.60 -35.61 -1.83
N LYS A 129 12.66 -35.28 -2.73
CA LYS A 129 11.75 -36.26 -3.35
C LYS A 129 12.17 -36.75 -4.75
N ASN A 130 13.21 -36.15 -5.34
CA ASN A 130 13.66 -36.49 -6.70
C ASN A 130 14.99 -37.26 -6.73
N VAL A 131 15.51 -37.70 -5.58
CA VAL A 131 16.77 -38.46 -5.48
C VAL A 131 16.52 -39.92 -5.06
N SER A 132 15.26 -40.37 -5.07
CA SER A 132 14.88 -41.74 -4.68
C SER A 132 14.05 -42.45 -5.76
N LEU A 133 14.55 -42.50 -7.00
CA LEU A 133 14.11 -43.43 -8.04
C LEU A 133 15.32 -43.94 -8.82
#